data_AF-A0A1I7ZP61-F1
#
_entry.id   AF-A0A1I7ZP61-F1
#
_cell.length_a   1.000
_cell.length_b   1.000
_cell.length_c   1.000
_cell.angle_alpha   90.00
_cell.angle_beta   90.00
_cell.angle_gamma   90.00
#
_symmetry.space_group_name_H-M   'P 1'
#
loop_
_entity.id
_entity.type
_entity.pdbx_description
1 polymer ?
#
loop_
_entity_poly.entity_id
_entity_poly.type
_entity_poly.pdbx_seq_one_letter_code
_entity_poly.pdbx_strand_id
1 'polypeptide(L)'
;MCAFLRDLCHSFLYKYSGYDEQSFHEETAMGDYTVMISHDEELARYIDTTLLSTSRWLQYQKLEGFAAVLVDDDENVAYSYQINFFKTEVKLKKRM
;
A
#
# COMPACT_ATOMS: atom_id res chain seq x y z
N MET A 1 -2.43 0.75 -9.55
CA MET A 1 -3.01 0.61 -8.19
C MET A 1 -2.14 -0.25 -7.29
N CYS A 2 -1.75 -1.48 -7.69
CA CYS A 2 -0.83 -2.30 -6.88
C CYS A 2 0.53 -1.64 -6.63
N ALA A 3 1.14 -0.99 -7.65
CA ALA A 3 2.39 -0.26 -7.48
C ALA A 3 2.28 0.85 -6.42
N PHE A 4 1.23 1.68 -6.49
CA PHE A 4 0.97 2.71 -5.49
C PHE A 4 0.82 2.14 -4.06
N LEU A 5 0.11 1.03 -3.88
CA LEU A 5 -0.04 0.41 -2.55
C LEU A 5 1.28 -0.20 -2.05
N ARG A 6 2.10 -0.74 -2.95
CA ARG A 6 3.45 -1.23 -2.62
C ARG A 6 4.33 -0.08 -2.14
N ASP A 7 4.38 1.01 -2.90
CA ASP A 7 5.18 2.19 -2.58
C ASP A 7 4.73 2.81 -1.25
N LEU A 8 3.42 2.80 -0.99
CA LEU A 8 2.84 3.21 0.30
C LEU A 8 3.29 2.30 1.45
N CYS A 9 3.34 0.99 1.27
CA CYS A 9 3.81 0.07 2.32
C CYS A 9 5.27 0.35 2.68
N HIS A 10 6.15 0.48 1.69
CA HIS A 10 7.55 0.81 1.95
C HIS A 10 7.70 2.18 2.62
N SER A 11 6.98 3.20 2.14
CA SER A 11 7.01 4.53 2.74
C SER A 11 6.49 4.55 4.18
N PHE A 12 5.43 3.78 4.47
CA PHE A 12 4.88 3.62 5.81
C PHE A 12 5.90 2.97 6.75
N LEU A 13 6.56 1.90 6.29
CA LEU A 13 7.61 1.24 7.07
C LEU A 13 8.78 2.18 7.33
N TYR A 14 9.33 2.82 6.30
CA TYR A 14 10.40 3.80 6.43
C TYR A 14 10.08 4.86 7.50
N LYS A 15 8.84 5.35 7.51
CA LYS A 15 8.45 6.43 8.42
C LYS A 15 8.17 6.00 9.85
N TYR A 16 7.58 4.82 10.07
CA TYR A 16 6.96 4.47 11.35
C TYR A 16 7.53 3.22 12.03
N SER A 17 8.16 2.30 11.30
CA SER A 17 8.54 0.99 11.86
C SER A 17 9.89 0.95 12.57
N GLY A 18 10.64 2.06 12.57
CA GLY A 18 11.91 2.16 13.29
C GLY A 18 13.08 1.39 12.65
N TYR A 19 12.92 0.87 11.42
CA TYR A 19 14.08 0.42 10.63
C TYR A 19 15.08 1.57 10.45
N ASP A 20 16.37 1.22 10.37
CA ASP A 20 17.43 2.18 10.05
C ASP A 20 17.16 2.80 8.67
N GLU A 21 17.37 4.12 8.54
CA GLU A 21 17.23 4.84 7.28
C GLU A 21 18.11 4.23 6.18
N GLN A 22 19.27 3.67 6.54
CA GLN A 22 20.17 2.97 5.62
C GLN A 22 19.58 1.68 5.02
N SER A 23 18.47 1.18 5.58
CA SER A 23 17.75 0.02 5.06
C SER A 23 16.88 0.36 3.86
N PHE A 24 16.81 1.64 3.47
CA PHE A 24 16.00 2.13 2.36
C PHE A 24 16.83 2.96 1.39
N HIS A 25 16.38 2.99 0.14
CA HIS A 25 16.91 3.87 -0.90
C HIS A 25 15.78 4.62 -1.58
N GLU A 26 16.12 5.77 -2.15
CA GLU A 26 15.21 6.54 -2.98
C GLU A 26 15.03 5.87 -4.35
N GLU A 27 13.78 5.74 -4.77
CA GLU A 27 13.39 5.33 -6.11
C GLU A 27 12.38 6.33 -6.69
N THR A 28 12.47 6.62 -7.98
CA THR A 28 11.45 7.43 -8.67
C THR A 28 10.28 6.54 -9.04
N ALA A 29 9.16 6.71 -8.34
CA ALA A 29 7.93 5.98 -8.60
C ALA A 29 7.18 6.51 -9.82
N MET A 30 6.12 5.78 -10.19
CA MET A 30 5.30 6.09 -11.36
C MET A 30 4.52 7.40 -11.15
N GLY A 31 4.93 8.48 -11.81
CA GLY A 31 4.32 9.82 -11.66
C GLY A 31 5.25 10.88 -11.05
N ASP A 32 6.56 10.68 -11.15
CA ASP A 32 7.63 11.62 -10.78
C ASP A 32 7.69 12.01 -9.28
N TYR A 33 7.16 11.17 -8.40
CA TYR A 33 7.37 11.31 -6.95
C TYR A 33 8.45 10.34 -6.48
N THR A 34 9.27 10.81 -5.53
CA THR A 34 10.29 10.00 -4.87
C THR A 34 9.66 9.16 -3.77
N VAL A 35 10.02 7.88 -3.71
CA VAL A 35 9.59 6.94 -2.66
C VAL A 35 10.81 6.29 -2.03
N MET A 36 10.67 5.88 -0.77
CA MET A 36 11.69 5.12 -0.07
C MET A 36 11.37 3.64 -0.18
N ILE A 37 12.25 2.84 -0.78
CA ILE A 37 12.10 1.40 -0.99
C ILE A 37 13.15 0.65 -0.17
N SER A 38 12.74 -0.45 0.47
CA SER A 38 13.64 -1.23 1.31
C SER A 38 14.64 -2.04 0.48
N HIS A 39 15.87 -2.19 0.99
CA HIS A 39 16.87 -3.12 0.46
C HIS A 39 16.62 -4.58 0.86
N ASP A 40 15.73 -4.83 1.81
CA ASP A 40 15.40 -6.18 2.27
C ASP A 40 14.52 -6.90 1.24
N GLU A 41 15.12 -7.85 0.53
CA GLU A 41 14.45 -8.66 -0.48
C GLU A 41 13.32 -9.54 0.11
N GLU A 42 13.44 -9.97 1.36
CA GLU A 42 12.42 -10.77 2.03
C GLU A 42 11.20 -9.89 2.34
N LEU A 43 11.42 -8.71 2.89
CA LEU A 43 10.38 -7.72 3.14
C LEU A 43 9.69 -7.30 1.84
N ALA A 44 10.46 -6.98 0.80
CA ALA A 44 9.92 -6.59 -0.50
C ALA A 44 9.05 -7.72 -1.09
N ARG A 45 9.53 -8.97 -1.04
CA ARG A 45 8.77 -10.15 -1.49
C ARG A 45 7.52 -10.38 -0.67
N TYR A 46 7.55 -10.15 0.63
CA TYR A 46 6.38 -10.25 1.50
C TYR A 46 5.30 -9.24 1.10
N ILE A 47 5.69 -7.97 0.90
CA ILE A 47 4.78 -6.90 0.46
C ILE A 47 4.17 -7.26 -0.90
N ASP A 48 5.00 -7.66 -1.88
CA ASP A 48 4.54 -8.01 -3.21
C ASP A 48 3.58 -9.22 -3.20
N THR A 49 3.90 -10.26 -2.42
CA THR A 49 3.04 -11.45 -2.31
C THR A 49 1.70 -11.11 -1.67
N THR A 50 1.71 -10.28 -0.63
CA THR A 50 0.50 -9.80 0.06
C THR A 50 -0.37 -9.01 -0.91
N LEU A 51 0.19 -8.07 -1.67
CA LEU A 51 -0.56 -7.28 -2.64
C LEU A 51 -1.02 -8.11 -3.83
N LEU A 52 -0.24 -9.10 -4.28
CA LEU A 52 -0.65 -10.01 -5.36
C LEU A 52 -1.90 -10.81 -4.97
N SER A 53 -2.01 -11.23 -3.70
CA SER A 53 -3.19 -11.93 -3.20
C SER A 53 -4.47 -11.09 -3.29
N THR A 54 -4.35 -9.76 -3.22
CA THR A 54 -5.48 -8.81 -3.27
C THR A 54 -5.70 -8.19 -4.66
N SER A 55 -4.79 -8.44 -5.61
CA SER A 55 -4.77 -7.82 -6.95
C SER A 55 -6.09 -7.98 -7.72
N ARG A 56 -6.69 -9.17 -7.71
CA ARG A 56 -7.99 -9.43 -8.36
C ARG A 56 -9.11 -8.61 -7.71
N TRP A 57 -9.07 -8.42 -6.40
CA TRP A 57 -10.10 -7.69 -5.68
C TRP A 57 -10.00 -6.19 -5.99
N LEU A 58 -8.79 -5.65 -6.12
CA LEU A 58 -8.55 -4.30 -6.65
C LEU A 58 -9.07 -4.16 -8.08
N GLN A 59 -8.73 -5.11 -8.96
CA GLN A 59 -9.12 -5.09 -10.39
C GLN A 59 -10.63 -5.09 -10.57
N TYR A 60 -11.36 -5.89 -9.78
CA TYR A 60 -12.82 -5.96 -9.82
C TYR A 60 -13.52 -4.96 -8.89
N GLN A 61 -12.80 -3.98 -8.34
CA GLN A 61 -13.33 -2.97 -7.42
C GLN A 61 -14.12 -3.59 -6.25
N LYS A 62 -13.63 -4.71 -5.71
CA LYS A 62 -14.26 -5.44 -4.60
C LYS A 62 -13.73 -5.02 -3.22
N LEU A 63 -12.58 -4.36 -3.17
CA LEU A 63 -12.06 -3.79 -1.93
C LEU A 63 -12.72 -2.43 -1.65
N GLU A 64 -13.10 -2.24 -0.39
CA GLU A 64 -13.61 -0.96 0.12
C GLU A 64 -12.50 -0.07 0.67
N GLY A 65 -11.38 -0.68 1.06
CA GLY A 65 -10.20 0.03 1.52
C GLY A 65 -8.99 -0.88 1.68
N PHE A 66 -7.88 -0.26 2.03
CA PHE A 66 -6.60 -0.87 2.35
C PHE A 66 -6.01 -0.15 3.56
N ALA A 67 -5.40 -0.88 4.48
CA ALA A 67 -4.70 -0.30 5.61
C ALA A 67 -3.32 -0.94 5.81
N ALA A 68 -2.32 -0.09 6.05
CA ALA A 68 -1.04 -0.51 6.62
C ALA A 68 -1.09 -0.22 8.12
N VAL A 69 -0.74 -1.20 8.94
CA VAL A 69 -0.86 -1.14 10.40
C VAL A 69 0.45 -1.60 11.02
N LEU A 70 0.98 -0.80 11.95
CA LEU A 70 2.06 -1.17 12.84
C LEU A 70 1.46 -1.53 14.19
N VAL A 71 1.78 -2.73 14.68
CA VAL A 71 1.37 -3.21 15.99
C VAL A 71 2.57 -3.31 16.91
N ASP A 72 2.35 -3.17 18.22
CA ASP A 72 3.36 -3.44 19.25
C ASP A 72 3.42 -4.94 19.60
N ASP A 73 4.31 -5.29 20.53
CA ASP A 73 4.52 -6.67 20.98
C ASP A 73 3.27 -7.28 21.65
N ASP A 74 2.34 -6.44 22.12
CA ASP A 74 1.07 -6.82 22.73
C ASP A 74 -0.09 -6.81 21.71
N GLU A 75 0.22 -6.72 20.41
CA GLU A 75 -0.71 -6.63 19.28
C GLU A 75 -1.62 -5.38 19.28
N ASN A 76 -1.29 -4.34 20.04
CA ASN A 76 -2.01 -3.08 19.99
C ASN A 76 -1.57 -2.25 18.79
N VAL A 77 -2.51 -1.52 18.17
CA VAL A 77 -2.21 -0.65 17.04
C VAL A 77 -1.44 0.59 17.50
N ALA A 78 -0.16 0.68 17.12
CA ALA A 78 0.67 1.85 17.35
C ALA A 78 0.46 2.93 16.27
N TYR A 79 0.41 2.50 15.00
CA TYR A 79 0.17 3.39 13.86
C TYR A 79 -0.70 2.70 12.81
N SER A 80 -1.56 3.47 12.16
CA SER A 80 -2.35 2.98 11.03
C SER A 80 -2.47 4.04 9.94
N TYR A 81 -2.31 3.62 8.69
CA TYR A 81 -2.63 4.44 7.53
C TYR A 81 -3.66 3.73 6.67
N GLN A 82 -4.82 4.35 6.45
CA GLN A 82 -5.94 3.76 5.73
C GLN A 82 -6.30 4.57 4.49
N ILE A 83 -6.55 3.86 3.40
CA ILE A 83 -7.11 4.39 2.16
C ILE A 83 -8.45 3.71 1.91
N ASN A 84 -9.47 4.51 1.61
CA ASN A 84 -10.77 4.00 1.19
C ASN A 84 -10.90 4.11 -0.34
N PHE A 85 -11.38 3.05 -0.97
CA PHE A 85 -11.64 3.00 -2.40
C PHE A 85 -13.08 3.38 -2.69
N PHE A 86 -13.28 4.50 -3.37
CA PHE A 86 -14.61 4.95 -3.77
C PHE A 86 -14.97 4.37 -5.14
N LYS A 87 -16.15 3.75 -5.23
CA LYS A 87 -16.73 3.32 -6.51
C LYS A 87 -17.38 4.51 -7.19
N THR A 88 -16.94 4.83 -8.40
CA THR A 88 -17.63 5.83 -9.22
C THR A 88 -18.96 5.24 -9.69
N GLU A 89 -20.09 5.74 -9.17
CA GLU A 89 -21.40 5.38 -9.71
C GLU A 89 -21.57 5.97 -11.11
N VAL A 90 -21.38 5.16 -12.15
CA VAL A 90 -21.73 5.57 -13.51
C VAL A 90 -23.25 5.40 -13.66
N LYS A 91 -24.00 6.47 -13.42
CA LYS A 91 -25.44 6.51 -13.74
C LYS A 91 -25.61 6.43 -15.26
N LEU A 92 -25.84 5.23 -15.78
CA LEU A 92 -26.27 5.04 -17.16
C LEU A 92 -27.64 5.71 -17.32
N LYS A 93 -27.71 6.82 -18.06
CA LYS A 93 -28.99 7.38 -18.51
C LYS A 93 -29.68 6.30 -19.34
N LYS A 94 -30.78 5.73 -18.82
CA LYS A 94 -31.70 4.94 -19.65
C LYS A 94 -32.08 5.82 -20.83
N ARG A 95 -31.75 5.39 -22.05
CA ARG A 95 -32.37 5.95 -23.25
C ARG A 95 -33.85 5.61 -23.16
N MET A 96 -34.67 6.65 -22.98
CA MET A 96 -36.11 6.59 -23.25
C MET A 96 -36.35 6.47 -24.74
#